data_AF-A0A1V0UG00-F1
#
_entry.id   AF-A0A1V0UG00-F1
#
_cell.length_a   1.000
_cell.length_b   1.000
_cell.length_c   1.000
_cell.angle_alpha   90.00
_cell.angle_beta   90.00
_cell.angle_gamma   90.00
#
_symmetry.space_group_name_H-M   'P 1'
#
loop_
_entity.id
_entity.type
_entity.pdbx_description
1 polymer ?
#
loop_
_entity_poly.entity_id
_entity_poly.type
_entity_poly.pdbx_seq_one_letter_code
_entity_poly.pdbx_strand_id
1 'polypeptide(L)'
;MAAKAAKYGEKIEKASDTVDRVETAVECSRLAADAVGNSFLAGTDVVMADGTRRPIEKVKAGDEVRATDPTTGRTSTQEVTATITGEGYKQLVRLALDTDGDRGDATEILTATAGHPFWVPSLKEWRTADELEPGQWLETGSGTRVQIEAVSAWTQRAAVYNLTVDTAHTYYVAAGSTPVLVHNSGRGRKPGQRPNYDAEGPHTTFVRHGGTGQIKKYAEWAPQSNPRNPAPFELVKRFDLEGPAHTNADGTRVDTPHINMPNGGDARAPEEWEKPLGCS
;
A
#
# COMPACT_ATOMS: atom_id res chain seq x y z
N MET A 1 8.81 2.64 50.04
CA MET A 1 7.66 3.07 49.22
C MET A 1 8.06 3.49 47.80
N ALA A 2 9.15 4.24 47.59
CA ALA A 2 9.59 4.71 46.26
C ALA A 2 9.91 3.59 45.24
N ALA A 3 10.61 2.52 45.63
CA ALA A 3 10.97 1.43 44.73
C ALA A 3 9.77 0.62 44.20
N LYS A 4 8.67 0.58 44.95
CA LYS A 4 7.44 -0.14 44.54
C LYS A 4 6.68 0.67 43.48
N ALA A 5 6.59 1.99 43.66
CA ALA A 5 5.99 2.90 42.68
C ALA A 5 6.75 2.91 41.34
N ALA A 6 8.09 2.92 41.37
CA ALA A 6 8.91 2.81 40.16
C ALA A 6 8.67 1.51 39.39
N LYS A 7 8.57 0.37 40.11
CA LYS A 7 8.27 -0.95 39.51
C LYS A 7 6.87 -1.03 38.90
N TYR A 8 5.90 -0.29 39.44
CA TYR A 8 4.56 -0.20 38.86
C TYR A 8 4.51 0.75 37.67
N GLY A 9 5.26 1.86 37.70
CA GLY A 9 5.43 2.77 36.56
C GLY A 9 6.05 2.06 35.34
N GLU A 10 7.15 1.33 35.54
CA GLU A 10 7.81 0.54 34.48
C GLU A 10 6.90 -0.55 33.89
N LYS A 11 6.04 -1.16 34.72
CA LYS A 11 5.04 -2.14 34.25
C LYS A 11 3.93 -1.50 33.42
N ILE A 12 3.48 -0.31 33.79
CA ILE A 12 2.44 0.43 33.06
C ILE A 12 3.01 0.92 31.73
N GLU A 13 4.23 1.45 31.74
CA GLU A 13 4.93 1.88 30.54
C GLU A 13 5.09 0.70 29.58
N LYS A 14 5.64 -0.43 30.05
CA LYS A 14 5.79 -1.67 29.26
C LYS A 14 4.45 -2.22 28.73
N ALA A 15 3.36 -2.08 29.48
CA ALA A 15 2.04 -2.52 29.06
C ALA A 15 1.46 -1.60 27.98
N SER A 16 1.58 -0.27 28.13
CA SER A 16 1.21 0.71 27.09
C SER A 16 1.99 0.46 25.80
N ASP A 17 3.29 0.28 25.95
CA ASP A 17 4.22 -0.11 24.88
C ASP A 17 3.82 -1.42 24.18
N THR A 18 3.16 -2.34 24.88
CA THR A 18 2.68 -3.59 24.29
C THR A 18 1.35 -3.39 23.57
N VAL A 19 0.49 -2.50 24.06
CA VAL A 19 -0.79 -2.15 23.43
C VAL A 19 -0.54 -1.37 22.14
N ASP A 20 0.30 -0.33 22.16
CA ASP A 20 0.70 0.43 20.97
C ASP A 20 1.27 -0.51 19.89
N ARG A 21 2.08 -1.50 20.29
CA ARG A 21 2.65 -2.52 19.39
C ARG A 21 1.61 -3.42 18.74
N VAL A 22 0.59 -3.82 19.48
CA VAL A 22 -0.51 -4.63 18.96
C VAL A 22 -1.38 -3.81 18.01
N GLU A 23 -1.65 -2.54 18.32
CA GLU A 23 -2.37 -1.63 17.43
C GLU A 23 -1.60 -1.40 16.12
N THR A 24 -0.29 -1.14 16.17
CA THR A 24 0.56 -1.03 14.98
C THR A 24 0.54 -2.32 14.14
N ALA A 25 0.58 -3.50 14.76
CA ALA A 25 0.53 -4.78 14.05
C ALA A 25 -0.84 -5.06 13.41
N VAL A 26 -1.92 -4.62 14.05
CA VAL A 26 -3.29 -4.71 13.51
C VAL A 26 -3.49 -3.74 12.34
N GLU A 27 -2.96 -2.51 12.43
CA GLU A 27 -2.95 -1.57 11.30
C GLU A 27 -2.09 -2.05 10.13
N CYS A 28 -0.91 -2.64 10.40
CA CYS A 28 -0.11 -3.32 9.37
C CYS A 28 -0.92 -4.40 8.66
N SER A 29 -1.72 -5.18 9.40
CA SER A 29 -2.58 -6.23 8.85
C SER A 29 -3.76 -5.66 8.04
N ARG A 30 -4.33 -4.52 8.45
CA ARG A 30 -5.42 -3.84 7.73
C ARG A 30 -4.92 -3.25 6.41
N LEU A 31 -3.79 -2.56 6.41
CA LEU A 31 -3.20 -2.00 5.19
C LEU A 31 -2.66 -3.08 4.26
N ALA A 32 -2.21 -4.23 4.78
CA ALA A 32 -1.82 -5.39 3.97
C ALA A 32 -2.98 -5.99 3.13
N ALA A 33 -4.24 -5.67 3.43
CA ALA A 33 -5.39 -6.08 2.63
C ALA A 33 -5.64 -5.15 1.41
N ASP A 34 -5.27 -3.87 1.51
CA ASP A 34 -5.48 -2.84 0.47
C ASP A 34 -4.21 -2.57 -0.39
N ALA A 35 -3.03 -2.93 0.14
CA ALA A 35 -1.66 -2.72 -0.34
C ALA A 35 -1.25 -3.56 -1.56
N VAL A 36 -2.14 -3.66 -2.54
CA VAL A 36 -1.95 -4.63 -3.60
C VAL A 36 -1.30 -4.02 -4.84
N GLY A 37 -0.08 -4.48 -5.13
CA GLY A 37 0.71 -4.01 -6.27
C GLY A 37 1.70 -2.91 -5.91
N ASN A 38 2.02 -2.78 -4.62
CA ASN A 38 2.93 -1.78 -4.10
C ASN A 38 4.35 -2.06 -4.57
N SER A 39 4.95 -1.10 -5.26
CA SER A 39 6.23 -1.28 -5.93
C SER A 39 6.90 0.07 -6.21
N PHE A 40 8.17 0.02 -6.62
CA PHE A 40 8.96 1.17 -7.01
C PHE A 40 9.38 1.08 -8.48
N LEU A 41 9.74 2.21 -9.09
CA LEU A 41 10.34 2.20 -10.43
C LEU A 41 11.73 1.54 -10.42
N ALA A 42 12.18 1.10 -11.59
CA ALA A 42 13.58 0.73 -11.79
C ALA A 42 14.50 1.91 -11.40
N GLY A 43 15.68 1.59 -10.87
CA GLY A 43 16.65 2.58 -10.41
C GLY A 43 16.42 3.07 -8.98
N THR A 44 15.29 2.74 -8.34
CA THR A 44 15.14 2.99 -6.90
C THR A 44 16.15 2.15 -6.14
N ASP A 45 17.05 2.80 -5.40
CA ASP A 45 18.09 2.14 -4.63
C ASP A 45 17.52 1.51 -3.36
N VAL A 46 17.86 0.25 -3.11
CA VAL A 46 17.62 -0.48 -1.86
C VAL A 46 18.87 -0.40 -1.01
N VAL A 47 18.71 -0.19 0.29
CA VAL A 47 19.80 -0.19 1.26
C VAL A 47 20.12 -1.64 1.65
N MET A 48 21.28 -2.10 1.21
CA MET A 48 21.76 -3.45 1.48
C MET A 48 22.25 -3.58 2.93
N ALA A 49 22.38 -4.81 3.43
CA ALA A 49 22.80 -5.07 4.80
C ALA A 49 24.23 -4.56 5.12
N ASP A 50 25.10 -4.53 4.12
CA ASP A 50 26.46 -3.98 4.23
C ASP A 50 26.52 -2.44 4.15
N GLY A 51 25.36 -1.77 4.04
CA GLY A 51 25.24 -0.33 3.90
C GLY A 51 25.44 0.19 2.47
N THR A 52 25.77 -0.67 1.51
CA THR A 52 25.80 -0.32 0.09
C THR A 52 24.38 -0.14 -0.45
N ARG A 53 24.29 0.31 -1.70
CA ARG A 53 23.03 0.51 -2.41
C ARG A 53 23.00 -0.29 -3.68
N ARG A 54 21.82 -0.81 -3.99
CA ARG A 54 21.58 -1.57 -5.20
C ARG A 54 20.23 -1.17 -5.79
N PRO A 55 20.17 -0.87 -7.09
CA PRO A 55 18.89 -0.68 -7.77
C PRO A 55 17.97 -1.89 -7.55
N ILE A 56 16.70 -1.63 -7.24
CA ILE A 56 15.74 -2.64 -6.82
C ILE A 56 15.56 -3.76 -7.85
N GLU A 57 15.68 -3.45 -9.15
CA GLU A 57 15.60 -4.44 -10.24
C GLU A 57 16.80 -5.39 -10.30
N LYS A 58 17.88 -5.09 -9.57
CA LYS A 58 19.10 -5.91 -9.48
C LYS A 58 19.19 -6.71 -8.19
N VAL A 59 18.32 -6.45 -7.21
CA VAL A 59 18.23 -7.24 -5.97
C VAL A 59 17.60 -8.59 -6.29
N LYS A 60 18.07 -9.65 -5.65
CA LYS A 60 17.67 -11.04 -5.90
C LYS A 60 17.30 -11.74 -4.60
N ALA A 61 16.55 -12.84 -4.72
CA ALA A 61 16.34 -13.73 -3.59
C ALA A 61 17.69 -14.24 -3.05
N GLY A 62 17.83 -14.29 -1.72
CA GLY A 62 19.07 -14.58 -1.01
C GLY A 62 19.97 -13.37 -0.76
N ASP A 63 19.68 -12.19 -1.32
CA ASP A 63 20.36 -10.96 -0.92
C ASP A 63 19.91 -10.53 0.48
N GLU A 64 20.79 -9.84 1.21
CA GLU A 64 20.50 -9.30 2.53
C GLU A 64 20.30 -7.78 2.49
N VAL A 65 19.19 -7.30 3.05
CA VAL A 65 18.83 -5.88 3.11
C VAL A 65 18.71 -5.38 4.54
N ARG A 66 18.83 -4.06 4.69
CA ARG A 66 18.58 -3.40 5.98
C ARG A 66 17.07 -3.17 6.15
N ALA A 67 16.54 -3.55 7.31
CA ALA A 67 15.13 -3.40 7.65
C ALA A 67 14.96 -2.96 9.11
N THR A 68 13.85 -2.30 9.42
CA THR A 68 13.47 -1.97 10.79
C THR A 68 12.09 -2.50 11.08
N ASP A 69 11.98 -3.34 12.11
CA ASP A 69 10.70 -3.79 12.61
C ASP A 69 9.95 -2.58 13.22
N PRO A 70 8.81 -2.15 12.63
CA PRO A 70 8.08 -0.98 13.10
C PRO A 70 7.44 -1.20 14.48
N THR A 71 7.22 -2.45 14.90
CA THR A 71 6.68 -2.81 16.21
C THR A 71 7.75 -2.68 17.30
N THR A 72 8.98 -3.12 17.03
CA THR A 72 10.05 -3.08 18.05
C THR A 72 11.01 -1.90 17.90
N GLY A 73 10.97 -1.18 16.77
CA GLY A 73 11.95 -0.16 16.39
C GLY A 73 13.35 -0.72 16.12
N ARG A 74 13.51 -2.04 16.08
CA ARG A 74 14.83 -2.67 15.94
C ARG A 74 15.20 -2.82 14.48
N THR A 75 16.32 -2.20 14.11
CA THR A 75 16.95 -2.43 12.82
C THR A 75 17.70 -3.75 12.82
N SER A 76 17.51 -4.56 11.77
CA SER A 76 18.21 -5.83 11.56
C SER A 76 18.45 -6.09 10.08
N THR A 77 19.34 -7.04 9.81
CA THR A 77 19.50 -7.63 8.48
C THR A 77 18.36 -8.59 8.20
N GLN A 78 17.79 -8.51 7.00
CA GLN A 78 16.71 -9.38 6.54
C GLN A 78 17.04 -9.95 5.17
N GLU A 79 16.80 -11.24 4.98
CA GLU A 79 16.94 -11.90 3.69
C GLU A 79 15.76 -11.53 2.77
N VAL A 80 16.07 -11.27 1.51
CA VAL A 80 15.09 -11.18 0.44
C VAL A 80 14.69 -12.59 0.05
N THR A 81 13.44 -12.99 0.30
CA THR A 81 12.92 -14.32 0.01
C THR A 81 12.30 -14.43 -1.38
N ALA A 82 11.86 -13.30 -1.96
CA ALA A 82 11.36 -13.25 -3.33
C ALA A 82 11.46 -11.83 -3.93
N THR A 83 11.48 -11.76 -5.26
CA THR A 83 11.36 -10.52 -6.03
C THR A 83 10.03 -10.50 -6.76
N ILE A 84 9.34 -9.37 -6.75
CA ILE A 84 8.04 -9.17 -7.40
C ILE A 84 8.23 -8.14 -8.50
N THR A 85 7.76 -8.47 -9.71
CA THR A 85 7.78 -7.55 -10.85
C THR A 85 6.37 -7.36 -11.37
N GLY A 86 6.03 -6.13 -11.75
CA GLY A 86 4.76 -5.81 -12.36
C GLY A 86 4.92 -4.84 -13.50
N GLU A 87 4.26 -5.10 -14.63
CA GLU A 87 4.25 -4.22 -15.79
C GLU A 87 2.84 -3.70 -16.11
N GLY A 88 2.73 -2.78 -17.07
CA GLY A 88 1.48 -2.16 -17.49
C GLY A 88 1.28 -0.76 -16.93
N TYR A 89 0.07 -0.22 -17.02
CA TYR A 89 -0.25 1.07 -16.41
C TYR A 89 -0.14 1.01 -14.89
N LYS A 90 0.56 1.99 -14.34
CA LYS A 90 0.80 2.18 -12.92
C LYS A 90 0.41 3.60 -12.56
N GLN A 91 -0.27 3.70 -11.45
CA GLN A 91 -0.50 4.94 -10.73
C GLN A 91 0.74 5.19 -9.90
N LEU A 92 1.47 6.26 -10.20
CA LEU A 92 2.73 6.61 -9.57
C LEU A 92 2.59 7.91 -8.80
N VAL A 93 3.30 7.97 -7.68
CA VAL A 93 3.45 9.15 -6.85
C VAL A 93 4.94 9.43 -6.71
N ARG A 94 5.33 10.66 -7.03
CA ARG A 94 6.66 11.21 -6.80
C ARG A 94 6.62 12.06 -5.55
N LEU A 95 7.54 11.76 -4.64
CA LEU A 95 7.83 12.50 -3.43
C LEU A 95 9.12 13.27 -3.67
N ALA A 96 9.08 14.57 -3.42
CA ALA A 96 10.24 15.43 -3.29
C ALA A 96 10.56 15.56 -1.80
N LEU A 97 11.76 15.12 -1.40
CA LEU A 97 12.17 15.03 -0.01
C LEU A 97 13.30 16.01 0.28
N ASP A 98 13.14 16.84 1.30
CA ASP A 98 14.17 17.75 1.79
C ASP A 98 15.22 16.96 2.58
N THR A 99 16.44 16.87 2.04
CA THR A 99 17.50 16.02 2.59
C THR A 99 18.56 16.75 3.39
N ASP A 100 18.60 18.08 3.37
CA ASP A 100 19.53 18.90 4.15
C ASP A 100 18.86 19.85 5.15
N GLY A 101 17.53 19.93 5.15
CA GLY A 101 16.76 20.71 6.11
C GLY A 101 17.05 22.21 5.98
N ASP A 102 17.00 22.92 7.10
CA ASP A 102 17.34 24.35 7.17
C ASP A 102 18.79 24.69 6.75
N ARG A 103 19.63 23.70 6.42
CA ARG A 103 21.01 23.90 5.98
C ARG A 103 21.12 24.25 4.50
N GLY A 104 20.10 23.99 3.69
CA GLY A 104 20.12 24.25 2.26
C GLY A 104 18.78 24.01 1.57
N ASP A 105 18.84 23.67 0.29
CA ASP A 105 17.71 23.44 -0.61
C ASP A 105 17.83 22.10 -1.37
N ALA A 106 18.52 21.12 -0.76
CA ALA A 106 18.81 19.84 -1.40
C ALA A 106 17.60 18.91 -1.35
N THR A 107 16.90 18.83 -2.48
CA THR A 107 15.76 17.94 -2.68
C THR A 107 16.15 16.65 -3.40
N GLU A 108 15.71 15.52 -2.88
CA GLU A 108 15.84 14.21 -3.53
C GLU A 108 14.50 13.59 -3.89
N ILE A 109 14.50 12.74 -4.92
CA ILE A 109 13.27 12.19 -5.49
C ILE A 109 13.11 10.72 -5.18
N LEU A 110 11.92 10.35 -4.70
CA LEU A 110 11.47 8.97 -4.59
C LEU A 110 10.15 8.79 -5.33
N THR A 111 10.06 7.77 -6.18
CA THR A 111 8.81 7.46 -6.90
C THR A 111 8.35 6.05 -6.57
N ALA A 112 7.10 5.95 -6.12
CA ALA A 112 6.45 4.69 -5.76
C ALA A 112 5.09 4.58 -6.45
N THR A 113 4.52 3.38 -6.47
CA THR A 113 3.10 3.23 -6.82
C THR A 113 2.22 3.90 -5.76
N ALA A 114 1.06 4.44 -6.17
CA ALA A 114 0.11 5.14 -5.30
C ALA A 114 -0.20 4.43 -3.98
N GLY A 115 -0.52 3.13 -4.05
CA GLY A 115 -0.83 2.34 -2.86
C GLY A 115 0.37 2.00 -1.96
N HIS A 116 1.60 2.45 -2.29
CA HIS A 116 2.79 2.05 -1.55
C HIS A 116 2.83 2.73 -0.17
N PRO A 117 2.84 1.97 0.93
CA PRO A 117 2.84 2.49 2.29
C PRO A 117 4.21 3.04 2.71
N PHE A 118 4.17 4.23 3.30
CA PHE A 118 5.27 4.90 3.98
C PHE A 118 4.91 5.10 5.45
N TRP A 119 5.90 4.97 6.32
CA TRP A 119 5.69 5.19 7.75
C TRP A 119 5.73 6.68 8.09
N VAL A 120 4.67 7.18 8.73
CA VAL A 120 4.53 8.59 9.15
C VAL A 120 4.65 8.69 10.68
N PRO A 121 5.83 9.06 11.23
CA PRO A 121 6.09 8.95 12.67
C PRO A 121 5.19 9.82 13.55
N SER A 122 4.74 10.98 13.06
CA SER A 122 3.85 11.87 13.82
C SER A 122 2.48 11.26 14.07
N LEU A 123 2.05 10.36 13.19
CA LEU A 123 0.76 9.69 13.24
C LEU A 123 0.88 8.26 13.81
N LYS A 124 2.12 7.75 13.92
CA LYS A 124 2.41 6.35 14.26
C LYS A 124 1.64 5.36 13.36
N GLU A 125 1.43 5.75 12.11
CA GLU A 125 0.64 4.97 11.15
C GLU A 125 1.36 4.87 9.82
N TRP A 126 1.01 3.84 9.06
CA TRP A 126 1.40 3.71 7.66
C TRP A 126 0.38 4.44 6.78
N ARG A 127 0.87 5.26 5.85
CA ARG A 127 0.04 5.97 4.86
C ARG A 127 0.46 5.57 3.47
N THR A 128 -0.50 5.37 2.57
CA THR A 128 -0.17 5.11 1.16
C THR A 128 0.38 6.37 0.51
N ALA A 129 1.18 6.20 -0.55
CA ALA A 129 1.85 7.31 -1.21
C ALA A 129 0.89 8.41 -1.70
N ASP A 130 -0.32 8.03 -2.13
CA ASP A 130 -1.39 8.95 -2.55
C ASP A 130 -2.12 9.66 -1.39
N GLU A 131 -1.91 9.21 -0.16
CA GLU A 131 -2.41 9.86 1.07
C GLU A 131 -1.37 10.77 1.72
N LEU A 132 -0.13 10.79 1.21
CA LEU A 132 0.92 11.66 1.74
C LEU A 132 0.73 13.10 1.31
N GLU A 133 1.06 14.02 2.20
CA GLU A 133 0.91 15.46 1.99
C GLU A 133 2.24 16.20 2.23
N PRO A 134 2.49 17.30 1.49
CA PRO A 134 3.59 18.21 1.79
C PRO A 134 3.58 18.66 3.26
N GLY A 135 4.76 18.75 3.85
CA GLY A 135 4.99 19.09 5.25
C GLY A 135 5.02 17.89 6.21
N GLN A 136 4.54 16.72 5.78
CA GLN A 136 4.65 15.48 6.56
C GLN A 136 6.10 14.97 6.61
N TRP A 137 6.40 14.18 7.63
CA TRP A 137 7.72 13.63 7.89
C TRP A 137 7.72 12.12 7.73
N LEU A 138 8.74 11.58 7.05
CA LEU A 138 8.96 10.15 6.92
C LEU A 138 10.14 9.70 7.79
N GLU A 139 10.11 8.46 8.26
CA GLU A 139 11.21 7.89 9.04
C GLU A 139 12.38 7.45 8.17
N THR A 140 13.59 7.74 8.65
CA THR A 140 14.83 7.36 7.99
C THR A 140 15.55 6.24 8.74
N GLY A 141 16.49 5.58 8.06
CA GLY A 141 17.29 4.47 8.61
C GLY A 141 18.21 4.79 9.79
N SER A 142 18.37 6.05 10.17
CA SER A 142 19.12 6.50 11.34
C SER A 142 18.24 6.85 12.54
N GLY A 143 16.92 6.64 12.46
CA GLY A 143 15.96 7.13 13.45
C GLY A 143 15.72 8.64 13.37
N THR A 144 16.26 9.30 12.33
CA THR A 144 15.97 10.69 11.97
C THR A 144 14.75 10.76 11.05
N ARG A 145 14.35 11.98 10.65
CA ARG A 145 13.19 12.21 9.78
C ARG A 145 13.58 13.02 8.55
N VAL A 146 12.86 12.83 7.46
CA VAL A 146 12.97 13.59 6.21
C VAL A 146 11.62 14.21 5.87
N GLN A 147 11.57 15.48 5.48
CA GLN A 147 10.30 16.17 5.20
C GLN A 147 9.90 16.02 3.74
N ILE A 148 8.61 15.88 3.49
CA ILE A 148 8.03 15.91 2.14
C ILE A 148 7.81 17.38 1.74
N GLU A 149 8.50 17.85 0.70
CA GLU A 149 8.31 19.21 0.17
C GLU A 149 7.18 19.28 -0.85
N ALA A 150 7.08 18.25 -1.69
CA ALA A 150 6.09 18.19 -2.75
C ALA A 150 5.67 16.75 -3.06
N VAL A 151 4.42 16.62 -3.48
CA VAL A 151 3.82 15.37 -3.93
C VAL A 151 3.21 15.61 -5.30
N SER A 152 3.53 14.76 -6.27
CA SER A 152 2.90 14.78 -7.60
C SER A 152 2.53 13.37 -8.02
N ALA A 153 1.32 13.19 -8.55
CA ALA A 153 0.80 11.89 -8.93
C ALA A 153 0.43 11.84 -10.42
N TRP A 154 0.69 10.72 -11.10
CA TRP A 154 0.32 10.50 -12.51
C TRP A 154 0.15 9.01 -12.82
N THR A 155 -0.47 8.70 -13.95
CA THR A 155 -0.53 7.33 -14.47
C THR A 155 0.36 7.19 -15.71
N GLN A 156 1.15 6.13 -15.77
CA GLN A 156 1.95 5.79 -16.96
C GLN A 156 2.16 4.28 -17.07
N ARG A 157 2.52 3.79 -18.26
CA ARG A 157 3.05 2.42 -18.39
C ARG A 157 4.46 2.36 -17.78
N ALA A 158 4.67 1.46 -16.84
CA ALA A 158 5.96 1.26 -16.20
C ALA A 158 6.16 -0.18 -15.74
N ALA A 159 7.42 -0.63 -15.73
CA ALA A 159 7.85 -1.77 -14.95
C ALA A 159 8.12 -1.31 -13.52
N VAL A 160 7.56 -2.01 -12.55
CA VAL A 160 7.74 -1.74 -11.12
C VAL A 160 8.18 -2.99 -10.39
N TYR A 161 8.96 -2.79 -9.32
CA TYR A 161 9.64 -3.82 -8.57
C TYR A 161 9.31 -3.72 -7.09
N ASN A 162 9.18 -4.86 -6.43
CA ASN A 162 9.07 -4.95 -4.98
C ASN A 162 9.82 -6.20 -4.49
N LEU A 163 10.13 -6.24 -3.20
CA LEU A 163 10.85 -7.33 -2.56
C LEU A 163 9.96 -7.96 -1.52
N THR A 164 9.94 -9.29 -1.46
CA THR A 164 9.52 -10.00 -0.26
C THR A 164 10.74 -10.15 0.63
N VAL A 165 10.76 -9.43 1.73
CA VAL A 165 11.70 -9.57 2.85
C VAL A 165 11.04 -10.36 3.96
N ASP A 166 11.84 -11.06 4.76
CA ASP A 166 11.39 -11.99 5.79
C ASP A 166 10.63 -11.29 6.96
N THR A 167 11.05 -11.48 8.21
CA THR A 167 10.15 -11.35 9.38
C THR A 167 9.62 -9.93 9.61
N ALA A 168 10.38 -8.90 9.20
CA ALA A 168 10.05 -7.50 9.48
C ALA A 168 9.00 -6.90 8.53
N HIS A 169 8.79 -7.50 7.34
CA HIS A 169 7.95 -6.96 6.27
C HIS A 169 8.18 -5.47 5.95
N THR A 170 9.41 -4.98 6.16
CA THR A 170 9.85 -3.63 5.81
C THR A 170 11.28 -3.66 5.28
N TYR A 171 11.66 -2.67 4.48
CA TYR A 171 13.04 -2.45 4.06
C TYR A 171 13.28 -0.97 3.79
N TYR A 172 14.53 -0.57 3.59
CA TYR A 172 14.88 0.80 3.25
C TYR A 172 15.12 0.97 1.74
N VAL A 173 14.47 1.97 1.15
CA VAL A 173 14.83 2.54 -0.16
C VAL A 173 15.54 3.88 0.05
N ALA A 174 16.38 4.32 -0.88
CA ALA A 174 17.11 5.57 -0.77
C ALA A 174 16.56 6.65 -1.72
N ALA A 175 16.37 7.85 -1.19
CA ALA A 175 16.23 9.10 -1.94
C ALA A 175 17.54 9.86 -1.82
N GLY A 176 18.36 9.86 -2.87
CA GLY A 176 19.75 10.32 -2.79
C GLY A 176 20.49 9.63 -1.65
N SER A 177 21.09 10.37 -0.73
CA SER A 177 21.77 9.79 0.44
C SER A 177 20.84 9.30 1.56
N THR A 178 19.54 9.57 1.48
CA THR A 178 18.61 9.45 2.60
C THR A 178 17.80 8.16 2.52
N PRO A 179 17.99 7.20 3.46
CA PRO A 179 17.17 5.99 3.53
C PRO A 179 15.76 6.30 4.06
N VAL A 180 14.73 5.73 3.46
CA VAL A 180 13.31 5.87 3.82
C VAL A 180 12.71 4.48 4.08
N LEU A 181 12.03 4.31 5.21
CA LEU A 181 11.42 3.03 5.61
C LEU A 181 10.14 2.77 4.81
N VAL A 182 10.05 1.62 4.15
CA VAL A 182 8.92 1.24 3.30
C VAL A 182 8.42 -0.16 3.66
N HIS A 183 7.13 -0.42 3.46
CA HIS A 183 6.52 -1.69 3.84
C HIS A 183 6.40 -2.66 2.65
N ASN A 184 6.76 -3.91 2.92
CA ASN A 184 6.62 -5.04 2.02
C ASN A 184 5.28 -5.75 2.27
N SER A 185 4.23 -5.34 1.55
CA SER A 185 2.97 -6.08 1.49
C SER A 185 2.93 -6.93 0.23
N GLY A 186 3.20 -8.22 0.38
CA GLY A 186 3.28 -9.22 -0.70
C GLY A 186 1.96 -9.92 -1.05
N ARG A 187 0.79 -9.29 -0.89
CA ARG A 187 -0.48 -9.91 -1.34
C ARG A 187 -0.84 -9.39 -2.73
N GLY A 188 -0.57 -10.22 -3.76
CA GLY A 188 -1.01 -9.98 -5.13
C GLY A 188 -2.54 -9.90 -5.24
N ARG A 189 -3.05 -9.00 -6.10
CA ARG A 189 -4.51 -8.78 -6.27
C ARG A 189 -5.06 -10.02 -6.93
N LYS A 190 -6.17 -10.52 -6.41
CA LYS A 190 -6.96 -11.53 -7.12
C LYS A 190 -7.28 -10.99 -8.51
N PRO A 191 -6.98 -11.73 -9.59
CA PRO A 191 -7.26 -11.28 -10.96
C PRO A 191 -8.76 -11.07 -11.18
N GLY A 192 -9.15 -9.96 -11.81
CA GLY A 192 -10.49 -9.81 -12.40
C GLY A 192 -11.26 -8.50 -12.18
N GLN A 193 -10.73 -7.48 -11.50
CA GLN A 193 -11.50 -6.24 -11.23
C GLN A 193 -10.63 -4.98 -11.40
N ARG A 194 -10.06 -4.80 -12.59
CA ARG A 194 -9.33 -3.57 -12.97
C ARG A 194 -10.07 -2.88 -14.11
N PRO A 195 -10.05 -1.54 -14.18
CA PRO A 195 -10.55 -0.85 -15.35
C PRO A 195 -9.71 -1.22 -16.58
N ASN A 196 -10.30 -1.07 -17.76
CA ASN A 196 -9.53 -0.96 -18.98
C ASN A 196 -8.81 0.39 -18.98
N TYR A 197 -7.51 0.39 -18.71
CA TYR A 197 -6.70 1.60 -18.67
C TYR A 197 -6.54 2.28 -20.03
N ASP A 198 -6.83 1.58 -21.13
CA ASP A 198 -6.81 2.14 -22.49
C ASP A 198 -8.20 2.67 -22.93
N ALA A 199 -9.21 2.66 -22.06
CA ALA A 199 -10.50 3.26 -22.37
C ALA A 199 -10.43 4.80 -22.37
N GLU A 200 -11.25 5.45 -23.18
CA GLU A 200 -11.33 6.93 -23.24
C GLU A 200 -12.42 7.51 -22.31
N GLY A 201 -13.25 6.66 -21.71
CA GLY A 201 -14.41 7.10 -20.92
C GLY A 201 -15.00 6.00 -20.04
N PRO A 202 -16.23 6.21 -19.52
CA PRO A 202 -16.92 5.22 -18.70
C PRO A 202 -17.01 3.86 -19.41
N HIS A 203 -16.76 2.79 -18.68
CA HIS A 203 -16.75 1.44 -19.25
C HIS A 203 -17.04 0.37 -18.21
N THR A 204 -17.32 -0.85 -18.69
CA THR A 204 -17.58 -2.01 -17.85
C THR A 204 -16.57 -3.11 -18.15
N THR A 205 -16.00 -3.71 -17.12
CA THR A 205 -15.14 -4.90 -17.23
C THR A 205 -15.85 -6.13 -16.72
N PHE A 206 -15.67 -7.26 -17.39
CA PHE A 206 -16.37 -8.51 -17.10
C PHE A 206 -15.39 -9.64 -16.80
N VAL A 207 -15.73 -10.50 -15.84
CA VAL A 207 -15.08 -11.80 -15.65
C VAL A 207 -16.09 -12.88 -15.96
N ARG A 208 -15.69 -13.86 -16.78
CA ARG A 208 -16.54 -14.97 -17.19
C ARG A 208 -16.03 -16.30 -16.66
N HIS A 209 -16.92 -17.27 -16.46
CA HIS A 209 -16.53 -18.66 -16.21
C HIS A 209 -15.88 -19.26 -17.46
N GLY A 210 -14.72 -19.90 -17.29
CA GLY A 210 -14.10 -20.71 -18.34
C GLY A 210 -14.96 -21.95 -18.57
N GLY A 211 -15.65 -22.01 -19.71
CA GLY A 211 -16.54 -23.13 -20.08
C GLY A 211 -17.96 -22.68 -20.43
N THR A 212 -18.60 -21.89 -19.58
CA THR A 212 -19.98 -21.43 -19.81
C THR A 212 -20.07 -20.03 -20.42
N GLY A 213 -19.01 -19.21 -20.29
CA GLY A 213 -19.04 -17.82 -20.73
C GLY A 213 -19.94 -16.90 -19.90
N GLN A 214 -20.63 -17.45 -18.88
CA GLN A 214 -21.47 -16.69 -17.96
C GLN A 214 -20.63 -15.67 -17.20
N ILE A 215 -21.14 -14.45 -17.08
CA ILE A 215 -20.50 -13.38 -16.33
C ILE A 215 -20.63 -13.71 -14.85
N LYS A 216 -19.49 -13.94 -14.19
CA LYS A 216 -19.43 -14.15 -12.75
C LYS A 216 -19.20 -12.86 -11.96
N LYS A 217 -18.59 -11.86 -12.59
CA LYS A 217 -18.32 -10.54 -12.01
C LYS A 217 -18.39 -9.47 -13.08
N TYR A 218 -18.88 -8.29 -12.74
CA TYR A 218 -18.62 -7.10 -13.53
C TYR A 218 -18.33 -5.90 -12.64
N ALA A 219 -17.61 -4.92 -13.20
CA ALA A 219 -17.31 -3.66 -12.54
C ALA A 219 -17.53 -2.53 -13.53
N GLU A 220 -18.25 -1.50 -13.11
CA GLU A 220 -18.44 -0.26 -13.86
C GLU A 220 -17.46 0.79 -13.37
N TRP A 221 -16.92 1.55 -14.32
CA TRP A 221 -15.85 2.49 -14.10
C TRP A 221 -16.23 3.84 -14.70
N ALA A 222 -15.94 4.92 -13.98
CA ALA A 222 -16.08 6.29 -14.45
C ALA A 222 -14.70 6.99 -14.44
N PRO A 223 -14.47 8.02 -15.28
CA PRO A 223 -13.28 8.84 -15.17
C PRO A 223 -13.10 9.37 -13.76
N GLN A 224 -11.87 9.36 -13.26
CA GLN A 224 -11.56 9.80 -11.91
C GLN A 224 -11.93 11.27 -11.69
N SER A 225 -12.71 11.52 -10.64
CA SER A 225 -13.12 12.85 -10.22
C SER A 225 -12.16 13.51 -9.22
N ASN A 226 -11.40 12.73 -8.44
CA ASN A 226 -10.43 13.25 -7.49
C ASN A 226 -9.06 13.50 -8.16
N PRO A 227 -8.61 14.77 -8.32
CA PRO A 227 -7.36 15.08 -9.00
C PRO A 227 -6.10 14.63 -8.23
N ARG A 228 -6.24 14.24 -6.95
CA ARG A 228 -5.15 13.66 -6.15
C ARG A 228 -5.08 12.15 -6.27
N ASN A 229 -6.14 11.50 -6.71
CA ASN A 229 -6.12 10.06 -6.95
C ASN A 229 -5.54 9.82 -8.34
N PRO A 230 -4.35 9.21 -8.46
CA PRO A 230 -3.71 8.96 -9.75
C PRO A 230 -4.46 7.96 -10.63
N ALA A 231 -5.44 7.22 -10.10
CA ALA A 231 -6.23 6.30 -10.89
C ALA A 231 -6.96 7.03 -12.02
N PRO A 232 -6.86 6.58 -13.29
CA PRO A 232 -7.61 7.23 -14.38
C PRO A 232 -9.11 6.97 -14.29
N PHE A 233 -9.50 5.92 -13.56
CA PHE A 233 -10.89 5.55 -13.34
C PHE A 233 -11.16 5.25 -11.88
N GLU A 234 -12.34 5.64 -11.43
CA GLU A 234 -12.92 5.21 -10.16
C GLU A 234 -13.97 4.11 -10.38
N LEU A 235 -14.05 3.17 -9.43
CA LEU A 235 -15.10 2.15 -9.45
C LEU A 235 -16.43 2.84 -9.15
N VAL A 236 -17.46 2.57 -9.94
CA VAL A 236 -18.83 3.09 -9.73
C VAL A 236 -19.65 2.06 -8.97
N LYS A 237 -19.63 0.81 -9.45
CA LYS A 237 -20.28 -0.33 -8.79
C LYS A 237 -19.67 -1.64 -9.25
N ARG A 238 -19.90 -2.68 -8.47
CA ARG A 238 -19.39 -4.02 -8.74
C ARG A 238 -20.42 -5.07 -8.42
N PHE A 239 -20.63 -5.97 -9.35
CA PHE A 239 -21.44 -7.16 -9.15
C PHE A 239 -20.56 -8.38 -8.93
N ASP A 240 -20.91 -9.18 -7.94
CA ASP A 240 -20.32 -10.48 -7.67
C ASP A 240 -21.44 -11.54 -7.67
N LEU A 241 -21.42 -12.46 -8.65
CA LEU A 241 -22.35 -13.60 -8.71
C LEU A 241 -22.09 -14.60 -7.59
N GLU A 242 -20.79 -14.81 -7.32
CA GLU A 242 -20.26 -15.81 -6.40
C GLU A 242 -19.12 -15.22 -5.56
N GLY A 243 -18.95 -15.73 -4.34
CA GLY A 243 -17.89 -15.31 -3.43
C GLY A 243 -18.37 -15.18 -1.99
N PRO A 244 -17.54 -14.59 -1.11
CA PRO A 244 -17.94 -14.32 0.26
C PRO A 244 -19.03 -13.26 0.31
N ALA A 245 -19.93 -13.37 1.31
CA ALA A 245 -20.87 -12.31 1.65
C ALA A 245 -20.14 -11.01 2.03
N HIS A 246 -20.79 -9.88 1.84
CA HIS A 246 -20.30 -8.58 2.27
C HIS A 246 -20.91 -8.19 3.61
N THR A 247 -20.16 -7.48 4.44
CA THR A 247 -20.67 -6.87 5.68
C THR A 247 -20.49 -5.38 5.57
N ASN A 248 -21.60 -4.66 5.62
CA ASN A 248 -21.68 -3.21 5.56
C ASN A 248 -21.16 -2.58 6.86
N ALA A 249 -20.87 -1.28 6.83
CA ALA A 249 -20.35 -0.56 7.98
C ALA A 249 -21.32 -0.55 9.18
N ASP A 250 -22.63 -0.67 8.92
CA ASP A 250 -23.69 -0.81 9.91
C ASP A 250 -23.80 -2.23 10.52
N GLY A 251 -23.00 -3.18 10.05
CA GLY A 251 -23.02 -4.59 10.47
C GLY A 251 -23.99 -5.47 9.67
N THR A 252 -24.76 -4.91 8.73
CA THR A 252 -25.66 -5.67 7.87
C THR A 252 -24.86 -6.59 6.96
N ARG A 253 -25.26 -7.87 6.91
CA ARG A 253 -24.66 -8.88 6.03
C ARG A 253 -25.48 -9.04 4.75
N VAL A 254 -24.80 -8.98 3.61
CA VAL A 254 -25.38 -9.14 2.27
C VAL A 254 -24.70 -10.31 1.57
N ASP A 255 -25.46 -11.38 1.36
CA ASP A 255 -24.94 -12.58 0.69
C ASP A 255 -24.80 -12.35 -0.83
N THR A 256 -23.99 -13.17 -1.50
CA THR A 256 -23.92 -13.18 -2.97
C THR A 256 -25.16 -13.87 -3.58
N PRO A 257 -25.70 -13.39 -4.71
CA PRO A 257 -25.17 -12.30 -5.52
C PRO A 257 -25.45 -10.93 -4.89
N HIS A 258 -24.48 -10.02 -4.97
CA HIS A 258 -24.62 -8.65 -4.46
C HIS A 258 -23.98 -7.62 -5.38
N ILE A 259 -24.46 -6.39 -5.25
CA ILE A 259 -23.81 -5.18 -5.75
C ILE A 259 -23.03 -4.56 -4.59
N ASN A 260 -21.75 -4.26 -4.81
CA ASN A 260 -20.91 -3.48 -3.94
C ASN A 260 -20.76 -2.07 -4.52
N MET A 261 -21.01 -1.06 -3.66
CA MET A 261 -20.87 0.35 -3.98
C MET A 261 -19.61 0.90 -3.26
N PRO A 262 -18.59 1.37 -3.99
CA PRO A 262 -17.39 1.95 -3.38
C PRO A 262 -17.68 3.32 -2.71
N ASN A 263 -16.67 3.88 -2.04
CA ASN A 263 -16.71 5.20 -1.37
C ASN A 263 -17.74 5.32 -0.24
N GLY A 264 -17.86 4.27 0.59
CA GLY A 264 -18.79 4.27 1.73
C GLY A 264 -20.23 3.90 1.37
N GLY A 265 -20.45 3.41 0.15
CA GLY A 265 -21.71 2.80 -0.22
C GLY A 265 -21.85 1.39 0.38
N ASP A 266 -23.06 1.07 0.84
CA ASP A 266 -23.38 -0.26 1.33
C ASP A 266 -23.55 -1.25 0.18
N ALA A 267 -23.14 -2.51 0.40
CA ALA A 267 -23.55 -3.58 -0.47
C ALA A 267 -25.06 -3.81 -0.36
N ARG A 268 -25.66 -4.26 -1.45
CA ARG A 268 -27.08 -4.60 -1.54
C ARG A 268 -27.32 -5.76 -2.48
N ALA A 269 -28.50 -6.36 -2.40
CA ALA A 269 -28.96 -7.30 -3.42
C ALA A 269 -29.00 -6.60 -4.80
N PRO A 270 -28.67 -7.30 -5.89
CA PRO A 270 -28.77 -6.78 -7.24
C PRO A 270 -30.24 -6.62 -7.63
N GLU A 271 -30.55 -5.56 -8.34
CA GLU A 271 -31.83 -5.46 -9.06
C GLU A 271 -31.86 -6.49 -10.19
N GLU A 272 -33.05 -6.88 -10.66
CA GLU A 272 -33.19 -7.88 -11.73
C GLU A 272 -32.43 -7.50 -13.01
N TRP A 273 -32.41 -6.20 -13.36
CA TRP A 273 -31.70 -5.70 -14.54
C TRP A 273 -30.17 -5.61 -14.33
N GLU A 274 -29.68 -5.72 -13.10
CA GLU A 274 -28.25 -5.75 -12.77
C GLU A 274 -27.67 -7.16 -12.76
N LYS A 275 -28.52 -8.19 -12.79
CA LYS A 275 -28.09 -9.58 -12.89
C LYS A 275 -27.71 -9.89 -14.35
N PRO A 276 -26.53 -10.46 -14.61
CA PRO A 276 -26.19 -10.92 -15.95
C PRO A 276 -27.17 -11.99 -16.44
N LEU A 277 -27.47 -11.97 -17.75
CA LEU A 277 -28.36 -12.95 -18.38
C LEU A 277 -27.97 -14.40 -18.01
N GLY A 278 -28.94 -15.18 -17.53
CA GLY A 278 -28.76 -16.56 -17.08
C GLY A 278 -28.48 -16.74 -15.58
N CYS A 279 -28.50 -15.66 -14.79
CA CYS A 279 -28.48 -15.74 -13.32
C CYS A 279 -29.91 -15.69 -12.79
N SER A 280 -30.42 -16.81 -12.26
CA SER A 280 -31.71 -16.89 -11.53
C SER A 280 -31.48 -16.85 -10.02
#